data_AF-A0A1S2XZ06-F1
#
_entry.id   AF-A0A1S2XZ06-F1
#
_cell.length_a   1.000
_cell.length_b   1.000
_cell.length_c   1.000
_cell.angle_alpha   90.00
_cell.angle_beta   90.00
_cell.angle_gamma   90.00
#
_symmetry.space_group_name_H-M   'P 1'
#
loop_
_entity.id
_entity.type
_entity.pdbx_description
1 polymer ?
#
loop_
_entity_poly.entity_id
_entity_poly.type
_entity_poly.pdbx_seq_one_letter_code
_entity_poly.pdbx_strand_id
1 'polypeptide(L)'
;MAMSRKKNTSNNNHNSSWQSPNFIHTQVLDVCELLHHRIQITKKPNNNNNTMDALTEKQEALVNSSWEAFKKNIPHLSIVFYSSILEKAPESKDMFSFLKNFDGIPHQNSTLEAHAEKIFDMTRDAAIQLRAKGKIDLANDVTLEYLASVHVQKGVTEQHFVVLKEAMLKTIKKAMDDKWSEELSCAWSIPYDQLAATIKKAMGWELGNQS
;
A
#
# COMPACT_ATOMS: atom_id res chain seq x y z
N MET A 1 1.67 -68.57 -8.74
CA MET A 1 1.20 -67.60 -7.72
C MET A 1 2.41 -66.92 -7.10
N ALA A 2 2.71 -65.70 -7.53
CA ALA A 2 3.73 -64.86 -6.93
C ALA A 2 3.34 -63.40 -7.19
N MET A 3 3.27 -62.58 -6.15
CA MET A 3 4.11 -61.39 -6.00
C MET A 3 3.72 -60.64 -4.72
N SER A 4 4.64 -60.67 -3.75
CA SER A 4 4.75 -59.68 -2.68
C SER A 4 5.01 -58.30 -3.27
N ARG A 5 4.30 -57.26 -2.79
CA ARG A 5 4.83 -55.89 -2.73
C ARG A 5 4.32 -55.18 -1.48
N LYS A 6 5.29 -54.85 -0.62
CA LYS A 6 5.17 -54.00 0.57
C LYS A 6 4.63 -52.62 0.16
N LYS A 7 3.57 -52.15 0.84
CA LYS A 7 3.21 -50.72 0.82
C LYS A 7 4.14 -50.00 1.80
N ASN A 8 5.07 -49.25 1.25
CA ASN A 8 5.96 -48.36 1.98
C ASN A 8 5.19 -47.06 2.25
N THR A 9 4.95 -46.73 3.52
CA THR A 9 4.40 -45.45 3.95
C THR A 9 5.48 -44.38 3.84
N SER A 10 5.46 -43.62 2.74
CA SER A 10 6.30 -42.42 2.59
C SER A 10 5.68 -41.26 3.36
N ASN A 11 6.33 -40.92 4.45
CA ASN A 11 6.14 -39.71 5.22
C ASN A 11 6.70 -38.52 4.40
N ASN A 12 5.85 -37.85 3.61
CA ASN A 12 6.26 -36.65 2.88
C ASN A 12 5.99 -35.41 3.73
N ASN A 13 6.98 -35.13 4.57
CA ASN A 13 7.25 -33.81 5.11
C ASN A 13 7.66 -32.90 3.93
N HIS A 14 6.72 -32.18 3.33
CA HIS A 14 7.04 -31.14 2.35
C HIS A 14 7.30 -29.84 3.10
N ASN A 15 8.58 -29.67 3.39
CA ASN A 15 9.25 -28.41 3.68
C ASN A 15 8.95 -27.39 2.58
N SER A 16 7.93 -26.55 2.78
CA SER A 16 7.67 -25.36 1.97
C SER A 16 8.73 -24.30 2.31
N SER A 17 9.85 -24.43 1.63
CA SER A 17 10.93 -23.44 1.51
C SER A 17 10.40 -22.09 1.01
N TRP A 18 9.90 -21.24 1.92
CA TRP A 18 9.67 -19.81 1.67
C TRP A 18 10.45 -18.90 2.64
N GLN A 19 11.48 -19.45 3.28
CA GLN A 19 12.51 -18.64 3.94
C GLN A 19 13.66 -18.37 2.96
N SER A 20 13.39 -17.53 1.96
CA SER A 20 14.43 -16.88 1.15
C SER A 20 14.43 -15.39 1.49
N PRO A 21 15.50 -14.82 2.11
CA PRO A 21 15.48 -13.45 2.65
C PRO A 21 15.52 -12.30 1.63
N ASN A 22 15.50 -12.55 0.32
CA ASN A 22 15.89 -11.54 -0.68
C ASN A 22 14.90 -11.43 -1.86
N PHE A 23 13.65 -11.06 -1.60
CA PHE A 23 12.72 -10.76 -2.69
C PHE A 23 11.94 -9.45 -2.43
N ILE A 24 12.49 -8.37 -2.99
CA ILE A 24 11.85 -7.11 -3.45
C ILE A 24 11.17 -6.18 -2.41
N HIS A 25 11.72 -6.03 -1.21
CA HIS A 25 11.37 -4.90 -0.33
C HIS A 25 12.36 -3.72 -0.44
N THR A 26 13.60 -3.96 -0.90
CA THR A 26 14.71 -3.00 -0.80
C THR A 26 14.75 -1.97 -1.93
N GLN A 27 14.28 -2.29 -3.15
CA GLN A 27 14.52 -1.41 -4.31
C GLN A 27 13.64 -0.14 -4.34
N VAL A 28 12.43 -0.18 -3.78
CA VAL A 28 11.51 0.99 -3.84
C VAL A 28 11.85 2.02 -2.75
N LEU A 29 12.23 1.56 -1.56
CA LEU A 29 12.71 2.45 -0.49
C LEU A 29 14.01 3.14 -0.93
N ASP A 30 14.96 2.39 -1.49
CA ASP A 30 16.23 2.95 -2.00
C ASP A 30 15.99 4.01 -3.08
N VAL A 31 15.07 3.80 -4.03
CA VAL A 31 14.81 4.77 -5.11
C VAL A 31 14.20 6.06 -4.59
N CYS A 32 13.25 5.99 -3.65
CA CYS A 32 12.65 7.21 -3.10
C CYS A 32 13.63 7.99 -2.25
N GLU A 33 14.38 7.32 -1.36
CA GLU A 33 15.42 7.96 -0.55
C GLU A 33 16.52 8.59 -1.42
N LEU A 34 16.96 7.90 -2.49
CA LEU A 34 17.94 8.43 -3.44
C LEU A 34 17.40 9.63 -4.24
N LEU A 35 16.12 9.59 -4.65
CA LEU A 35 15.48 10.71 -5.35
C LEU A 35 15.33 11.93 -4.44
N HIS A 36 14.96 11.73 -3.17
CA HIS A 36 14.95 12.81 -2.18
C HIS A 36 16.32 13.41 -1.98
N HIS A 37 17.36 12.58 -1.80
CA HIS A 37 18.73 13.06 -1.65
C HIS A 37 19.19 13.89 -2.86
N ARG A 38 18.89 13.43 -4.08
CA ARG A 38 19.24 14.14 -5.32
C ARG A 38 18.52 15.48 -5.46
N ILE A 39 17.26 15.59 -5.01
CA ILE A 39 16.51 16.85 -5.02
C ILE A 39 17.10 17.85 -4.01
N GLN A 40 17.49 17.41 -2.81
CA GLN A 40 18.06 18.30 -1.79
C GLN A 40 19.40 18.92 -2.23
N ILE A 41 20.24 18.18 -2.98
CA ILE A 41 21.53 18.69 -3.50
C ILE A 41 21.35 19.89 -4.45
N THR A 42 20.19 20.02 -5.11
CA THR A 42 19.93 21.15 -6.03
C THR A 42 19.47 22.44 -5.34
N LYS A 43 19.23 22.43 -4.02
CA LYS A 43 18.87 23.62 -3.24
C LYS A 43 20.04 24.02 -2.33
N LYS A 44 20.52 25.26 -2.50
CA LYS A 44 21.57 25.87 -1.65
C LYS A 44 21.17 25.75 -0.17
N PRO A 45 22.06 25.31 0.74
CA PRO A 45 21.67 25.00 2.11
C PRO A 45 21.37 26.28 2.88
N ASN A 46 20.19 26.34 3.51
CA ASN A 46 19.91 27.30 4.57
C ASN A 46 19.99 26.53 5.89
N ASN A 47 21.03 26.82 6.68
CA ASN A 47 21.17 26.30 8.04
C ASN A 47 19.96 26.77 8.85
N ASN A 48 19.16 25.82 9.34
CA ASN A 48 18.50 25.80 10.65
C ASN A 48 17.66 24.50 10.77
N ASN A 49 18.23 23.52 11.48
CA ASN A 49 17.55 22.50 12.29
C ASN A 49 16.63 21.48 11.59
N ASN A 50 17.18 20.28 11.34
CA ASN A 50 16.53 18.96 11.38
C ASN A 50 15.06 18.89 10.87
N THR A 51 14.87 19.03 9.56
CA THR A 51 13.59 18.79 8.88
C THR A 51 13.71 17.58 7.94
N MET A 52 13.44 16.39 8.47
CA MET A 52 13.11 15.26 7.59
C MET A 52 11.74 15.53 6.94
N ASP A 53 11.73 15.49 5.60
CA ASP A 53 10.65 15.00 4.73
C ASP A 53 9.30 15.74 4.70
N ALA A 54 9.32 17.05 4.46
CA ALA A 54 8.12 17.71 3.95
C ALA A 54 7.92 17.35 2.46
N LEU A 55 6.72 16.86 2.12
CA LEU A 55 6.31 16.58 0.74
C LEU A 55 6.36 17.87 -0.11
N THR A 56 6.96 17.79 -1.30
CA THR A 56 7.17 18.98 -2.15
C THR A 56 5.92 19.36 -2.95
N GLU A 57 5.81 20.63 -3.36
CA GLU A 57 4.73 21.10 -4.24
C GLU A 57 4.63 20.29 -5.55
N LYS A 58 5.78 19.88 -6.11
CA LYS A 58 5.83 19.03 -7.31
C LYS A 58 5.25 17.64 -7.03
N GLN A 59 5.59 17.02 -5.90
CA GLN A 59 5.03 15.73 -5.50
C GLN A 59 3.53 15.83 -5.25
N GLU A 60 3.05 16.90 -4.60
CA GLU A 60 1.62 17.14 -4.41
C GLU A 60 0.88 17.27 -5.76
N ALA A 61 1.46 18.01 -6.71
CA ALA A 61 0.90 18.16 -8.05
C ALA A 61 0.87 16.83 -8.83
N LEU A 62 1.88 15.98 -8.68
CA LEU A 62 1.91 14.63 -9.25
C LEU A 62 0.80 13.74 -8.67
N VAL A 63 0.61 13.75 -7.36
CA VAL A 63 -0.48 13.02 -6.69
C VAL A 63 -1.84 13.54 -7.16
N ASN A 64 -2.06 14.85 -7.17
CA ASN A 64 -3.31 15.46 -7.62
C ASN A 64 -3.64 15.13 -9.08
N SER A 65 -2.67 15.28 -9.99
CA SER A 65 -2.92 15.03 -11.42
C SER A 65 -3.18 13.55 -11.73
N SER A 66 -2.49 12.64 -11.05
CA SER A 66 -2.71 11.20 -11.20
C SER A 66 -3.98 10.70 -10.52
N TRP A 67 -4.41 11.35 -9.44
CA TRP A 67 -5.75 11.16 -8.86
C TRP A 67 -6.86 11.50 -9.86
N GLU A 68 -6.76 12.61 -10.58
CA GLU A 68 -7.72 12.96 -11.64
C GLU A 68 -7.74 11.93 -12.78
N ALA A 69 -6.59 11.29 -13.09
CA ALA A 69 -6.55 10.19 -14.04
C ALA A 69 -7.25 8.92 -13.50
N PHE A 70 -7.01 8.59 -12.22
CA PHE A 70 -7.68 7.48 -11.56
C PHE A 70 -9.21 7.64 -11.53
N LYS A 71 -9.71 8.82 -11.15
CA LYS A 71 -11.15 9.10 -11.07
C LYS A 71 -11.91 8.91 -12.38
N LYS A 72 -11.24 9.10 -13.53
CA LYS A 72 -11.86 8.91 -14.85
C LYS A 72 -12.22 7.46 -15.16
N ASN A 73 -11.68 6.48 -14.42
CA ASN A 73 -11.90 5.07 -14.69
C ASN A 73 -11.92 4.21 -13.42
N ILE A 74 -12.60 4.69 -12.36
CA ILE A 74 -12.74 3.96 -11.09
C ILE A 74 -13.28 2.53 -11.29
N PRO A 75 -14.30 2.26 -12.14
CA PRO A 75 -14.81 0.90 -12.30
C PRO A 75 -13.74 -0.10 -12.75
N HIS A 76 -12.88 0.28 -13.71
CA HIS A 76 -11.78 -0.60 -14.14
C HIS A 76 -10.62 -0.63 -13.15
N LEU A 77 -10.21 0.53 -12.63
CA LEU A 77 -9.01 0.65 -11.80
C LEU A 77 -9.20 0.06 -10.40
N SER A 78 -10.43 0.08 -9.88
CA SER A 78 -10.77 -0.62 -8.64
C SER A 78 -10.64 -2.14 -8.81
N ILE A 79 -11.05 -2.71 -9.95
CA ILE A 79 -10.82 -4.13 -10.26
C ILE A 79 -9.32 -4.42 -10.32
N VAL A 80 -8.53 -3.60 -11.01
CA VAL A 80 -7.05 -3.74 -11.05
C VAL A 80 -6.46 -3.73 -9.65
N PHE A 81 -6.94 -2.83 -8.78
CA PHE A 81 -6.49 -2.71 -7.41
C PHE A 81 -6.76 -3.98 -6.60
N TYR A 82 -8.01 -4.44 -6.51
CA TYR A 82 -8.32 -5.64 -5.71
C TYR A 82 -7.78 -6.93 -6.33
N SER A 83 -7.75 -7.06 -7.66
CA SER A 83 -7.09 -8.19 -8.30
C SER A 83 -5.61 -8.23 -7.90
N SER A 84 -4.93 -7.09 -7.87
CA SER A 84 -3.51 -7.03 -7.46
C SER A 84 -3.30 -7.37 -5.99
N ILE A 85 -4.25 -7.03 -5.11
CA ILE A 85 -4.22 -7.45 -3.70
C ILE A 85 -4.39 -8.98 -3.60
N LEU A 86 -5.43 -9.54 -4.23
CA LEU A 86 -5.74 -10.97 -4.12
C LEU A 86 -4.73 -11.88 -4.86
N GLU A 87 -4.05 -11.36 -5.88
CA GLU A 87 -2.92 -12.03 -6.51
C GLU A 87 -1.77 -12.30 -5.52
N LYS A 88 -1.56 -11.39 -4.54
CA LYS A 88 -0.47 -11.48 -3.55
C LYS A 88 -0.90 -12.04 -2.20
N ALA A 89 -2.12 -11.72 -1.78
CA ALA A 89 -2.70 -12.08 -0.49
C ALA A 89 -4.14 -12.57 -0.69
N PRO A 90 -4.36 -13.76 -1.29
CA PRO A 90 -5.70 -14.30 -1.53
C PRO A 90 -6.52 -14.46 -0.25
N GLU A 91 -5.87 -14.70 0.89
CA GLU A 91 -6.47 -14.77 2.23
C GLU A 91 -7.17 -13.47 2.65
N SER A 92 -6.79 -12.34 2.06
CA SER A 92 -7.39 -11.04 2.38
C SER A 92 -8.79 -10.86 1.80
N LYS A 93 -9.24 -11.75 0.90
CA LYS A 93 -10.58 -11.67 0.28
C LYS A 93 -11.70 -11.56 1.32
N ASP A 94 -11.62 -12.35 2.38
CA ASP A 94 -12.66 -12.40 3.43
C ASP A 94 -12.61 -11.20 4.38
N MET A 95 -11.53 -10.40 4.34
CA MET A 95 -11.45 -9.13 5.08
C MET A 95 -12.38 -8.08 4.47
N PHE A 96 -12.57 -8.13 3.14
CA PHE A 96 -13.47 -7.26 2.38
C PHE A 96 -14.88 -7.86 2.31
N SER A 97 -15.83 -7.30 3.06
CA SER A 97 -17.20 -7.80 3.11
C SER A 97 -17.89 -7.80 1.74
N PHE A 98 -17.54 -6.85 0.87
CA PHE A 98 -18.06 -6.73 -0.49
C PHE A 98 -17.48 -7.76 -1.48
N LEU A 99 -16.46 -8.55 -1.09
CA LEU A 99 -15.89 -9.63 -1.89
C LEU A 99 -16.30 -11.03 -1.41
N LYS A 100 -16.66 -11.17 -0.13
CA LYS A 100 -16.88 -12.46 0.54
C LYS A 100 -17.82 -13.42 -0.20
N ASN A 101 -18.88 -12.89 -0.82
CA ASN A 101 -19.93 -13.70 -1.46
C ASN A 101 -19.76 -13.82 -2.98
N PHE A 102 -18.66 -13.33 -3.56
CA PHE A 102 -18.40 -13.40 -4.99
C PHE A 102 -17.33 -14.43 -5.33
N ASP A 103 -17.48 -15.10 -6.46
CA ASP A 103 -16.41 -15.92 -7.04
C ASP A 103 -15.49 -14.99 -7.85
N GLY A 104 -14.48 -14.43 -7.18
CA GLY A 104 -13.56 -13.44 -7.73
C GLY A 104 -13.92 -11.99 -7.41
N ILE A 105 -13.45 -11.05 -8.25
CA ILE A 105 -13.71 -9.62 -8.10
C ILE A 105 -15.00 -9.26 -8.85
N PRO A 106 -16.04 -8.74 -8.17
CA PRO A 106 -17.27 -8.35 -8.84
C PRO A 106 -17.05 -7.11 -9.71
N HIS A 107 -17.57 -7.17 -10.94
CA HIS A 107 -17.62 -6.02 -11.84
C HIS A 107 -18.82 -5.12 -11.51
N GLN A 108 -18.71 -3.80 -11.77
CA GLN A 108 -19.80 -2.83 -11.58
C GLN A 108 -20.36 -2.82 -10.15
N ASN A 109 -19.47 -2.97 -9.16
CA ASN A 109 -19.84 -3.01 -7.75
C ASN A 109 -19.52 -1.66 -7.10
N SER A 110 -20.56 -0.86 -6.84
CA SER A 110 -20.42 0.49 -6.28
C SER A 110 -19.75 0.52 -4.90
N THR A 111 -19.87 -0.54 -4.10
CA THR A 111 -19.21 -0.61 -2.78
C THR A 111 -17.71 -0.83 -2.93
N LEU A 112 -17.32 -1.71 -3.84
CA LEU A 112 -15.92 -1.96 -4.19
C LEU A 112 -15.26 -0.70 -4.76
N GLU A 113 -15.96 -0.03 -5.68
CA GLU A 113 -15.53 1.22 -6.33
C GLU A 113 -15.35 2.34 -5.30
N ALA A 114 -16.35 2.59 -4.45
CA ALA A 114 -16.30 3.60 -3.41
C ALA A 114 -15.21 3.33 -2.36
N HIS A 115 -14.97 2.06 -2.01
CA HIS A 115 -13.90 1.71 -1.07
C HIS A 115 -12.51 1.94 -1.68
N ALA A 116 -12.32 1.63 -2.97
CA ALA A 116 -11.08 1.96 -3.67
C ALA A 116 -10.88 3.48 -3.73
N GLU A 117 -11.91 4.24 -4.13
CA GLU A 117 -11.85 5.71 -4.17
C GLU A 117 -11.43 6.29 -2.81
N LYS A 118 -12.05 5.81 -1.73
CA LYS A 118 -11.74 6.26 -0.36
C LYS A 118 -10.29 6.06 0.04
N ILE A 119 -9.68 4.90 -0.26
CA ILE A 119 -8.27 4.63 0.09
C ILE A 119 -7.33 5.61 -0.64
N PHE A 120 -7.58 5.82 -1.93
CA PHE A 120 -6.74 6.68 -2.76
C PHE A 120 -6.91 8.15 -2.38
N ASP A 121 -8.14 8.59 -2.09
CA ASP A 121 -8.42 9.95 -1.64
C ASP A 121 -7.80 10.23 -0.26
N MET A 122 -7.89 9.29 0.68
CA MET A 122 -7.22 9.41 1.98
C MET A 122 -5.69 9.54 1.84
N THR A 123 -5.09 8.80 0.91
CA THR A 123 -3.65 8.88 0.64
C THR A 123 -3.28 10.21 -0.02
N ARG A 124 -4.12 10.72 -0.93
CA ARG A 124 -3.98 12.05 -1.53
C ARG A 124 -4.07 13.15 -0.47
N ASP A 125 -5.06 13.07 0.41
CA ASP A 125 -5.26 14.03 1.49
C ASP A 125 -4.08 14.02 2.47
N ALA A 126 -3.52 12.84 2.77
CA ALA A 126 -2.28 12.73 3.52
C ALA A 126 -1.12 13.49 2.82
N ALA A 127 -1.03 13.45 1.49
CA ALA A 127 -0.04 14.22 0.75
C ALA A 127 -0.21 15.73 0.91
N ILE A 128 -1.45 16.22 0.79
CA ILE A 128 -1.79 17.63 0.96
C ILE A 128 -1.47 18.09 2.38
N GLN A 129 -1.82 17.30 3.38
CA GLN A 129 -1.56 17.61 4.79
C GLN A 129 -0.07 17.60 5.11
N LEU A 130 0.68 16.62 4.60
CA LEU A 130 2.13 16.56 4.77
C LEU A 130 2.82 17.79 4.16
N ARG A 131 2.41 18.20 2.96
CA ARG A 131 2.95 19.41 2.34
C ARG A 131 2.58 20.66 3.13
N ALA A 132 1.31 20.80 3.55
CA ALA A 132 0.81 22.01 4.18
C ALA A 132 1.23 22.17 5.65
N LYS A 133 1.34 21.06 6.39
CA LYS A 133 1.48 21.05 7.85
C LYS A 133 2.66 20.21 8.35
N GLY A 134 3.31 19.42 7.49
CA GLY A 134 4.37 18.48 7.89
C GLY A 134 3.88 17.28 8.72
N LYS A 135 2.57 17.09 8.85
CA LYS A 135 1.96 15.99 9.61
C LYS A 135 0.58 15.64 9.05
N ILE A 136 0.16 14.40 9.30
CA ILE A 136 -1.19 13.91 8.95
C ILE A 136 -2.10 14.07 10.17
N ASP A 137 -3.30 14.61 9.94
CA ASP A 137 -4.38 14.75 10.92
C ASP A 137 -5.65 14.11 10.32
N LEU A 138 -6.11 13.02 10.92
CA LEU A 138 -7.29 12.26 10.48
C LEU A 138 -8.52 12.67 11.30
N ALA A 139 -8.83 13.96 11.34
CA ALA A 139 -9.93 14.53 12.10
C ALA A 139 -11.23 14.76 11.28
N ASN A 140 -11.19 14.51 9.97
CA ASN A 140 -12.31 14.79 9.06
C ASN A 140 -13.24 13.57 8.93
N ASP A 141 -13.25 12.91 7.76
CA ASP A 141 -14.29 11.94 7.38
C ASP A 141 -14.21 10.59 8.10
N VAL A 142 -13.02 10.24 8.61
CA VAL A 142 -12.81 9.02 9.38
C VAL A 142 -11.79 9.29 10.47
N THR A 143 -12.15 9.01 11.71
CA THR A 143 -11.21 9.18 12.83
C THR A 143 -10.13 8.11 12.79
N LEU A 144 -8.94 8.45 13.28
CA LEU A 144 -7.82 7.52 13.41
C LEU A 144 -8.19 6.32 14.30
N GLU A 145 -8.94 6.54 15.38
CA GLU A 145 -9.37 5.48 16.31
C GLU A 145 -10.32 4.49 15.62
N TYR A 146 -11.25 4.99 14.80
CA TYR A 146 -12.15 4.14 14.04
C TYR A 146 -11.39 3.31 13.01
N LEU A 147 -10.47 3.92 12.26
CA LEU A 147 -9.64 3.20 11.29
C LEU A 147 -8.84 2.10 11.98
N ALA A 148 -8.13 2.42 13.06
CA ALA A 148 -7.35 1.46 13.81
C ALA A 148 -8.24 0.30 14.32
N SER A 149 -9.39 0.61 14.91
CA SER A 149 -10.34 -0.41 15.40
C SER A 149 -10.80 -1.36 14.29
N VAL A 150 -11.16 -0.84 13.12
CA VAL A 150 -11.54 -1.67 11.96
C VAL A 150 -10.37 -2.54 11.50
N HIS A 151 -9.15 -2.00 11.40
CA HIS A 151 -7.98 -2.76 10.97
C HIS A 151 -7.64 -3.88 11.96
N VAL A 152 -7.76 -3.64 13.26
CA VAL A 152 -7.60 -4.66 14.31
C VAL A 152 -8.69 -5.73 14.20
N GLN A 153 -9.96 -5.34 14.10
CA GLN A 153 -11.09 -6.27 13.98
C GLN A 153 -10.99 -7.17 12.74
N LYS A 154 -10.40 -6.65 11.66
CA LYS A 154 -10.19 -7.38 10.41
C LYS A 154 -8.93 -8.23 10.40
N GLY A 155 -8.08 -8.16 11.43
CA GLY A 155 -6.83 -8.91 11.50
C GLY A 155 -5.78 -8.42 10.50
N VAL A 156 -5.78 -7.12 10.18
CA VAL A 156 -4.76 -6.53 9.30
C VAL A 156 -3.38 -6.66 9.97
N THR A 157 -2.37 -6.97 9.17
CA THR A 157 -0.98 -7.20 9.58
C THR A 157 -0.07 -6.25 8.80
N GLU A 158 1.19 -6.12 9.20
CA GLU A 158 2.12 -5.24 8.49
C GLU A 158 2.28 -5.63 7.01
N GLN A 159 2.29 -6.94 6.73
CA GLN A 159 2.36 -7.45 5.36
C GLN A 159 1.17 -7.01 4.50
N HIS A 160 -0.03 -6.90 5.09
CA HIS A 160 -1.20 -6.41 4.37
C HIS A 160 -1.04 -4.94 3.93
N PHE A 161 -0.38 -4.08 4.73
CA PHE A 161 -0.07 -2.71 4.31
C PHE A 161 0.93 -2.70 3.14
N VAL A 162 1.96 -3.55 3.17
CA VAL A 162 2.92 -3.66 2.06
C VAL A 162 2.20 -4.07 0.77
N VAL A 163 1.36 -5.11 0.82
CA VAL A 163 0.58 -5.57 -0.35
C VAL A 163 -0.36 -4.48 -0.87
N LEU A 164 -1.02 -3.74 0.02
CA LEU A 164 -1.92 -2.64 -0.34
C LEU A 164 -1.15 -1.50 -1.06
N LYS A 165 0.05 -1.13 -0.56
CA LYS A 165 0.92 -0.13 -1.20
C LYS A 165 1.28 -0.53 -2.62
N GLU A 166 1.75 -1.77 -2.81
CA GLU A 166 2.14 -2.28 -4.12
C GLU A 166 0.97 -2.30 -5.10
N ALA A 167 -0.20 -2.74 -4.65
CA ALA A 167 -1.42 -2.70 -5.43
C ALA A 167 -1.81 -1.27 -5.81
N MET A 168 -1.70 -0.31 -4.87
CA MET A 168 -2.00 1.11 -5.12
C MET A 168 -1.07 1.69 -6.20
N LEU A 169 0.24 1.46 -6.08
CA LEU A 169 1.22 1.94 -7.06
C LEU A 169 1.03 1.30 -8.43
N LYS A 170 0.72 -0.01 -8.50
CA LYS A 170 0.38 -0.70 -9.75
C LYS A 170 -0.86 -0.09 -10.41
N THR A 171 -1.87 0.27 -9.62
CA THR A 171 -3.10 0.92 -10.12
C THR A 171 -2.83 2.34 -10.62
N ILE A 172 -2.05 3.17 -9.91
CA ILE A 172 -1.66 4.50 -10.41
C ILE A 172 -0.84 4.39 -11.69
N LYS A 173 0.09 3.42 -11.75
CA LYS A 173 0.85 3.14 -12.97
C LYS A 173 -0.07 2.81 -14.14
N LYS A 174 -1.10 2.00 -13.91
CA LYS A 174 -2.12 1.69 -14.93
C LYS A 174 -2.95 2.91 -15.33
N ALA A 175 -3.26 3.80 -14.39
CA ALA A 175 -4.04 5.02 -14.66
C ALA A 175 -3.25 6.06 -15.46
N MET A 176 -1.93 6.11 -15.26
CA MET A 176 -1.04 7.10 -15.87
C MET A 176 -0.39 6.64 -17.17
N ASP A 177 -0.33 5.32 -17.38
CA ASP A 177 0.22 4.68 -18.58
C ASP A 177 1.62 5.23 -18.94
N ASP A 178 1.75 5.95 -20.06
CA ASP A 178 2.98 6.57 -20.56
C ASP A 178 3.52 7.69 -19.66
N LYS A 179 2.69 8.27 -18.79
CA LYS A 179 3.06 9.35 -17.86
C LYS A 179 3.57 8.85 -16.51
N TRP A 180 3.67 7.53 -16.31
CA TRP A 180 4.26 6.98 -15.10
C TRP A 180 5.74 7.37 -14.97
N SER A 181 6.19 7.63 -13.74
CA SER A 181 7.59 7.89 -13.43
C SER A 181 7.92 7.41 -12.03
N GLU A 182 9.20 7.17 -11.75
CA GLU A 182 9.68 6.85 -10.40
C GLU A 182 9.39 7.98 -9.41
N GLU A 183 9.43 9.23 -9.87
CA GLU A 183 9.07 10.38 -9.04
C GLU A 183 7.58 10.35 -8.64
N LEU A 184 6.69 9.97 -9.55
CA LEU A 184 5.28 9.77 -9.24
C LEU A 184 5.08 8.60 -8.26
N SER A 185 5.81 7.49 -8.45
CA SER A 185 5.81 6.36 -7.52
C SER A 185 6.15 6.81 -6.10
N CYS A 186 7.19 7.63 -5.96
CA CYS A 186 7.60 8.18 -4.67
C CYS A 186 6.60 9.20 -4.11
N ALA A 187 6.01 10.03 -4.98
CA ALA A 187 5.00 11.01 -4.57
C ALA A 187 3.77 10.35 -3.91
N TRP A 188 3.39 9.14 -4.35
CA TRP A 188 2.34 8.33 -3.69
C TRP A 188 2.85 7.53 -2.50
N SER A 189 4.09 7.06 -2.54
CA SER A 189 4.66 6.21 -1.48
C SER A 189 4.83 6.95 -0.16
N ILE A 190 5.34 8.19 -0.18
CA ILE A 190 5.60 8.99 1.02
C ILE A 190 4.33 9.20 1.87
N PRO A 191 3.22 9.74 1.32
CA PRO A 191 2.02 9.96 2.11
C PRO A 191 1.37 8.65 2.55
N TYR A 192 1.46 7.60 1.72
CA TYR A 192 0.99 6.27 2.10
C TYR A 192 1.75 5.72 3.30
N ASP A 193 3.08 5.76 3.28
CA ASP A 193 3.92 5.21 4.34
C ASP A 193 3.68 5.92 5.67
N GLN A 194 3.55 7.25 5.64
CA GLN A 194 3.25 8.02 6.85
C GLN A 194 1.82 7.78 7.35
N LEU A 195 0.85 7.65 6.44
CA LEU A 195 -0.53 7.30 6.80
C LEU A 195 -0.59 5.91 7.43
N ALA A 196 0.07 4.92 6.82
CA ALA A 196 0.19 3.57 7.34
C ALA A 196 0.87 3.58 8.71
N ALA A 197 1.99 4.28 8.89
CA ALA A 197 2.66 4.41 10.18
C ALA A 197 1.73 5.01 11.26
N THR A 198 0.94 6.02 10.91
CA THR A 198 -0.04 6.64 11.81
C THR A 198 -1.12 5.64 12.24
N ILE A 199 -1.67 4.86 11.29
CA ILE A 199 -2.69 3.83 11.58
C ILE A 199 -2.08 2.69 12.40
N LYS A 200 -0.90 2.17 12.01
CA LYS A 200 -0.18 1.10 12.71
C LYS A 200 0.07 1.47 14.18
N LYS A 201 0.50 2.71 14.44
CA LYS A 201 0.67 3.23 15.80
C LYS A 201 -0.64 3.21 16.59
N ALA A 202 -1.75 3.65 15.98
CA ALA A 202 -3.06 3.63 16.63
C ALA A 202 -3.64 2.21 16.82
N MET A 203 -3.21 1.25 16.01
CA MET A 203 -3.50 -0.19 16.21
C MET A 203 -2.71 -0.80 17.40
N GLY A 204 -1.79 -0.05 17.99
CA GLY A 204 -0.93 -0.51 19.09
C GLY A 204 0.37 -1.17 18.64
N TRP A 205 0.79 -0.98 17.38
CA TRP A 205 2.13 -1.41 16.95
C TRP A 205 3.15 -0.35 17.36
N GLU A 206 3.93 -0.66 18.39
CA GLU A 206 5.12 0.10 18.76
C GLU A 206 6.12 0.01 17.60
N LEU A 207 6.55 1.16 17.06
CA LEU A 207 7.65 1.22 16.09
C LEU A 207 8.94 0.88 16.83
N GLY A 208 9.25 -0.42 16.88
CA GLY A 208 10.50 -0.94 17.45
C GLY A 208 10.39 -1.34 18.92
N ASN A 209 10.08 -2.62 19.14
CA ASN A 209 10.76 -3.40 20.16
C ASN A 209 10.95 -4.83 19.63
N GLN A 210 11.94 -4.98 18.75
CA GLN A 210 12.59 -6.27 18.57
C GLN A 210 13.49 -6.45 19.80
N SER A 211 13.04 -7.29 20.74
CA SER A 211 13.90 -7.86 21.79
C SER A 211 14.73 -8.99 21.23
#